data_AF-A0A7L3NM72-F1
#
_entry.id   AF-A0A7L3NM72-F1
#
_cell.length_a   1.000
_cell.length_b   1.000
_cell.length_c   1.000
_cell.angle_alpha   90.00
_cell.angle_beta   90.00
_cell.angle_gamma   90.00
#
_symmetry.space_group_name_H-M   'P 1'
#
loop_
_entity.id
_entity.type
_entity.pdbx_description
1 polymer ?
#
loop_
_entity_poly.entity_id
_entity_poly.type
_entity_poly.pdbx_seq_one_letter_code
_entity_poly.pdbx_strand_id
1 'polypeptide(L)'
;FNFGGFGLTANPAVNFNIGNFGVSTTSTPPFNFGNSLASAVGLCLTCQLCLIGAFGGFGTTTTTAAPAFSFSAPTNTGTTGLFGATQNKGFGFGTSFGTGTGTGLGSGLGTGLGFGGFGTQQQQSTLGGGLFSQPAQTPAQSNQLINTASALSAPTLLGDERDAILAKWNQLQAFWGTGKGYFNNNIAPVEFTQENPFCRFKAVGYSLMPNNKDEDGLVVLVFNRKETDIRSQQQQLVESLHKILGGNQTLTVNVEGVKTMPDDQTEVIIYVVERSPNGTSRRVPATTLYAHFEQANIKSSLQQLGVSLSMARTELSPAQVKQLLQNPPAGVDPIIWEQAKVDNPDPDKLIPVPMVGFKELLRRLKVQDQMTKQHQTRLDIISEDISELQKNQTTTMAKIAQYKRKLMALSHRTLQVLIKQEIQRKSGYAIQADEEQLRVQLDTIQCELNAPTQFKGRLNELMSQIRMQNHFGAVRAEERYYINADLLREIKQHLKQQQEGLSHLISIIKDDLEDIKLIEHGLNESIPIRGGVFS
;
A
#
# COMPACT_ATOMS: atom_id res chain seq x y z
N PHE A 1 -10.26 -44.70 27.73
CA PHE A 1 -9.50 -45.83 27.15
C PHE A 1 -8.18 -45.30 26.60
N ASN A 2 -7.10 -45.87 27.12
CA ASN A 2 -5.71 -45.91 26.65
C ASN A 2 -4.79 -44.66 26.60
N PHE A 3 -3.53 -44.94 26.96
CA PHE A 3 -2.38 -44.07 27.27
C PHE A 3 -1.24 -44.31 26.24
N GLY A 4 -0.28 -43.38 26.15
CA GLY A 4 1.09 -43.60 25.62
C GLY A 4 1.37 -43.01 24.22
N GLY A 5 2.54 -42.45 23.89
CA GLY A 5 3.83 -42.36 24.57
C GLY A 5 4.83 -41.51 23.76
N PHE A 6 5.92 -41.12 24.41
CA PHE A 6 7.05 -40.34 23.89
C PHE A 6 7.92 -41.09 22.87
N GLY A 7 8.60 -40.37 21.97
CA GLY A 7 9.73 -40.89 21.19
C GLY A 7 10.47 -39.81 20.39
N LEU A 8 11.59 -39.32 20.93
CA LEU A 8 12.61 -38.53 20.22
C LEU A 8 13.54 -39.46 19.43
N THR A 9 13.87 -39.11 18.18
CA THR A 9 15.16 -39.48 17.57
C THR A 9 15.67 -38.35 16.69
N ALA A 10 16.98 -38.11 16.79
CA ALA A 10 17.73 -37.05 16.16
C ALA A 10 18.26 -37.44 14.76
N ASN A 11 18.36 -36.42 13.91
CA ASN A 11 19.14 -36.15 12.68
C ASN A 11 20.11 -37.22 12.11
N PRO A 12 20.42 -37.16 10.79
CA PRO A 12 21.58 -36.33 10.44
C PRO A 12 21.40 -35.40 9.22
N ALA A 13 22.07 -34.26 9.34
CA ALA A 13 22.16 -33.19 8.37
C ALA A 13 22.95 -33.60 7.12
N VAL A 14 22.45 -33.16 5.95
CA VAL A 14 23.21 -33.13 4.70
C VAL A 14 23.85 -31.75 4.58
N ASN A 15 25.17 -31.75 4.55
CA ASN A 15 26.05 -30.61 4.51
C ASN A 15 26.25 -30.17 3.04
N PHE A 16 25.86 -28.94 2.68
CA PHE A 16 26.33 -28.28 1.46
C PHE A 16 26.94 -26.93 1.83
N ASN A 17 28.26 -26.87 1.65
CA ASN A 17 29.14 -25.76 1.93
C ASN A 17 29.28 -24.90 0.66
N ILE A 18 28.95 -23.60 0.73
CA ILE A 18 29.29 -22.62 -0.30
C ILE A 18 29.97 -21.42 0.37
N GLY A 19 31.24 -21.23 0.03
CA GLY A 19 31.76 -19.94 -0.44
C GLY A 19 31.85 -18.80 0.57
N ASN A 20 32.92 -18.84 1.36
CA ASN A 20 33.46 -17.73 2.13
C ASN A 20 33.91 -16.57 1.22
N PHE A 21 33.32 -15.37 1.36
CA PHE A 21 33.92 -14.11 0.90
C PHE A 21 33.97 -13.12 2.07
N GLY A 22 35.18 -12.60 2.31
CA GLY A 22 35.59 -11.94 3.54
C GLY A 22 35.06 -10.52 3.75
N VAL A 23 35.03 -10.17 5.04
CA VAL A 23 34.69 -8.88 5.63
C VAL A 23 35.86 -7.89 5.52
N SER A 24 35.57 -6.63 5.22
CA SER A 24 36.33 -5.49 5.77
C SER A 24 35.36 -4.38 6.15
N THR A 25 35.04 -4.24 7.44
CA THR A 25 34.39 -3.04 7.98
C THR A 25 35.30 -2.43 9.04
N THR A 26 35.81 -1.25 8.72
CA THR A 26 36.58 -0.39 9.62
C THR A 26 35.64 0.27 10.63
N SER A 27 36.04 0.23 11.90
CA SER A 27 35.34 0.81 13.04
C SER A 27 35.69 2.30 13.22
N THR A 28 34.69 3.15 13.42
CA THR A 28 34.84 4.50 13.96
C THR A 28 33.98 4.63 15.23
N PRO A 29 34.49 5.23 16.32
CA PRO A 29 33.85 5.21 17.63
C PRO A 29 32.76 6.29 17.78
N PRO A 30 31.71 6.06 18.59
CA PRO A 30 30.80 7.11 19.00
C PRO A 30 31.38 7.94 20.16
N PHE A 31 31.40 9.25 19.95
CA PHE A 31 31.76 10.30 20.88
C PHE A 31 30.69 10.40 22.00
N ASN A 32 31.10 10.30 23.27
CA ASN A 32 30.26 10.40 24.45
C ASN A 32 30.71 11.60 25.29
N PHE A 33 29.77 12.45 25.75
CA PHE A 33 30.05 13.49 26.73
C PHE A 33 29.30 13.18 28.03
N GLY A 34 30.06 12.83 29.05
CA GLY A 34 29.61 12.86 30.44
C GLY A 34 30.17 14.10 31.15
N ASN A 35 29.38 14.68 32.04
CA ASN A 35 29.76 15.27 33.32
C ASN A 35 28.45 15.58 34.06
N SER A 36 28.07 14.84 35.09
CA SER A 36 28.63 14.76 36.45
C SER A 36 28.49 16.08 37.24
N LEU A 37 27.53 16.10 38.17
CA LEU A 37 27.77 16.58 39.53
C LEU A 37 26.77 15.93 40.51
N ALA A 38 27.32 15.29 41.53
CA ALA A 38 26.68 14.91 42.79
C ALA A 38 26.26 16.18 43.57
N SER A 39 25.46 16.20 44.65
CA SER A 39 25.37 15.27 45.78
C SER A 39 24.17 15.65 46.68
N ALA A 40 23.46 14.62 47.14
CA ALA A 40 22.96 14.35 48.50
C ALA A 40 21.96 15.26 49.28
N VAL A 41 21.18 14.49 50.08
CA VAL A 41 20.58 14.74 51.40
C VAL A 41 19.08 15.01 51.43
N GLY A 42 18.36 14.14 52.18
CA GLY A 42 17.32 14.62 53.09
C GLY A 42 15.96 13.94 52.98
N LEU A 43 15.83 12.77 53.61
CA LEU A 43 14.55 12.23 54.06
C LEU A 43 13.97 13.13 55.15
N CYS A 44 12.74 13.64 55.03
CA CYS A 44 11.97 14.10 56.19
C CYS A 44 10.46 13.92 55.97
N LEU A 45 9.86 13.23 56.93
CA LEU A 45 8.45 12.93 57.10
C LEU A 45 7.92 13.89 58.18
N THR A 46 6.97 14.77 57.87
CA THR A 46 6.06 15.32 58.89
C THR A 46 4.70 15.72 58.31
N CYS A 47 3.69 15.38 59.10
CA CYS A 47 2.27 15.66 59.01
C CYS A 47 1.94 17.17 59.22
N GLN A 48 0.71 17.56 58.84
CA GLN A 48 -0.21 18.49 59.53
C GLN A 48 -0.81 19.66 58.68
N LEU A 49 -2.13 19.52 58.47
CA LEU A 49 -3.26 20.46 58.32
C LEU A 49 -3.11 22.00 58.17
N CYS A 50 -3.96 22.50 57.23
CA CYS A 50 -4.94 23.61 57.30
C CYS A 50 -4.54 25.10 57.07
N LEU A 51 -5.06 25.72 55.99
CA LEU A 51 -6.00 26.88 55.91
C LEU A 51 -5.98 27.46 54.46
N ILE A 52 -7.08 27.48 53.71
CA ILE A 52 -8.05 28.59 53.45
C ILE A 52 -7.44 29.90 52.89
N GLY A 53 -7.94 30.30 51.69
CA GLY A 53 -7.85 31.65 51.08
C GLY A 53 -7.58 31.57 49.57
N ALA A 54 -8.54 31.45 48.65
CA ALA A 54 -9.51 32.46 48.17
C ALA A 54 -8.86 33.75 47.63
N PHE A 55 -8.79 33.89 46.28
CA PHE A 55 -8.94 35.11 45.43
C PHE A 55 -8.61 34.69 43.97
N GLY A 56 -9.55 34.66 43.01
CA GLY A 56 -9.88 35.74 42.06
C GLY A 56 -8.74 35.98 41.04
N GLY A 57 -8.82 35.86 39.71
CA GLY A 57 -9.90 36.00 38.71
C GLY A 57 -9.44 37.02 37.63
N PHE A 58 -9.65 36.72 36.34
CA PHE A 58 -9.31 37.48 35.08
C PHE A 58 -7.84 37.39 34.60
N GLY A 59 -7.47 36.98 33.37
CA GLY A 59 -7.94 37.31 32.00
C GLY A 59 -7.06 38.46 31.46
N THR A 60 -6.32 38.49 30.34
CA THR A 60 -6.43 37.90 28.98
C THR A 60 -5.13 38.12 28.15
N THR A 61 -5.00 37.40 27.00
CA THR A 61 -4.27 37.71 25.73
C THR A 61 -2.72 37.71 25.69
N THR A 62 -2.08 36.64 25.18
CA THR A 62 -1.53 36.40 23.81
C THR A 62 -0.35 37.28 23.37
N THR A 63 0.82 36.66 23.12
CA THR A 63 1.46 36.56 21.78
C THR A 63 2.70 35.66 21.81
N THR A 64 2.87 34.97 20.69
CA THR A 64 3.84 33.93 20.32
C THR A 64 5.23 34.46 19.97
N ALA A 65 6.28 33.69 20.27
CA ALA A 65 7.55 33.77 19.54
C ALA A 65 8.29 32.41 19.54
N ALA A 66 8.38 31.81 18.35
CA ALA A 66 9.34 30.76 18.00
C ALA A 66 10.41 31.39 17.09
N PRO A 67 11.68 30.96 17.12
CA PRO A 67 12.70 31.50 16.23
C PRO A 67 12.79 30.69 14.93
N ALA A 68 12.78 31.39 13.80
CA ALA A 68 13.11 30.88 12.48
C ALA A 68 14.47 31.45 12.03
N PHE A 69 15.34 30.56 11.54
CA PHE A 69 16.64 30.88 10.93
C PHE A 69 16.46 31.15 9.43
N SER A 70 17.14 32.18 8.89
CA SER A 70 17.27 32.44 7.45
C SER A 70 18.65 33.02 7.15
N PHE A 71 19.27 32.56 6.06
CA PHE A 71 20.56 33.03 5.52
C PHE A 71 20.33 34.10 4.45
N SER A 72 21.03 35.23 4.54
CA SER A 72 21.15 36.22 3.47
C SER A 72 22.63 36.40 3.09
N ALA A 73 22.88 36.48 1.78
CA ALA A 73 24.18 36.71 1.16
C ALA A 73 24.56 38.20 1.16
N PRO A 74 25.85 38.56 1.19
CA PRO A 74 26.27 39.96 1.17
C PRO A 74 26.50 40.47 -0.28
N THR A 75 26.18 41.74 -0.47
CA THR A 75 26.54 42.59 -1.61
C THR A 75 27.36 43.78 -1.09
N ASN A 76 28.46 44.12 -1.79
CA ASN A 76 29.05 45.47 -1.90
C ASN A 76 30.32 45.39 -2.79
N THR A 77 30.34 45.98 -3.99
CA THR A 77 30.64 47.37 -4.40
C THR A 77 32.13 47.70 -4.60
N GLY A 78 32.47 48.22 -5.79
CA GLY A 78 33.54 49.21 -5.95
C GLY A 78 34.47 49.10 -7.17
N THR A 79 34.35 50.08 -8.08
CA THR A 79 35.44 50.85 -8.75
C THR A 79 35.97 50.50 -10.18
N THR A 80 35.47 51.30 -11.16
CA THR A 80 36.15 52.18 -12.16
C THR A 80 37.14 51.71 -13.26
N GLY A 81 36.86 52.16 -14.51
CA GLY A 81 37.82 52.57 -15.58
C GLY A 81 37.91 51.61 -16.80
N LEU A 82 37.42 51.90 -18.03
CA LEU A 82 37.80 52.88 -19.08
C LEU A 82 38.84 52.34 -20.11
N PHE A 83 38.51 52.48 -21.43
CA PHE A 83 39.19 52.02 -22.68
C PHE A 83 39.03 50.52 -23.02
N GLY A 84 38.88 50.05 -24.27
CA GLY A 84 38.99 50.59 -25.63
C GLY A 84 39.13 49.38 -26.58
N ALA A 85 38.60 49.48 -27.81
CA ALA A 85 38.47 48.42 -28.80
C ALA A 85 39.78 47.70 -29.21
N THR A 86 39.69 46.46 -29.72
CA THR A 86 40.22 46.00 -31.04
C THR A 86 39.83 44.53 -31.32
N GLN A 87 39.59 44.28 -32.61
CA GLN A 87 39.27 43.05 -33.34
C GLN A 87 40.18 41.83 -33.04
N ASN A 88 39.68 40.60 -33.24
CA ASN A 88 39.85 39.79 -34.48
C ASN A 88 39.58 38.27 -34.25
N LYS A 89 38.91 37.65 -35.23
CA LYS A 89 38.91 36.23 -35.71
C LYS A 89 39.02 35.07 -34.70
N GLY A 90 38.19 34.03 -34.68
CA GLY A 90 37.32 33.44 -35.71
C GLY A 90 37.58 31.93 -35.77
N PHE A 91 36.55 31.09 -35.64
CA PHE A 91 36.44 29.79 -36.33
C PHE A 91 35.00 29.28 -36.18
N GLY A 92 34.32 29.09 -37.31
CA GLY A 92 32.96 28.56 -37.38
C GLY A 92 32.94 27.17 -38.01
N PHE A 93 31.87 26.43 -37.74
CA PHE A 93 31.34 25.43 -38.65
C PHE A 93 29.82 25.50 -38.55
N GLY A 94 29.19 25.96 -39.62
CA GLY A 94 27.74 25.96 -39.79
C GLY A 94 27.40 25.22 -41.08
N THR A 95 26.38 24.38 -41.03
CA THR A 95 25.69 23.88 -42.23
C THR A 95 24.20 23.96 -41.99
N SER A 96 23.59 24.88 -42.75
CA SER A 96 22.17 25.04 -43.02
C SER A 96 21.66 23.92 -43.94
N PHE A 97 20.42 23.48 -43.73
CA PHE A 97 19.40 23.05 -44.72
C PHE A 97 18.19 22.54 -43.89
N GLY A 98 16.92 22.84 -44.12
CA GLY A 98 16.20 23.51 -45.20
C GLY A 98 14.73 23.11 -45.01
N THR A 99 13.83 24.07 -45.07
CA THR A 99 12.36 23.96 -44.91
C THR A 99 11.69 23.13 -46.00
N GLY A 100 10.68 22.33 -45.63
CA GLY A 100 9.76 21.65 -46.55
C GLY A 100 8.44 21.28 -45.85
N THR A 101 7.37 21.92 -46.30
CA THR A 101 5.96 21.78 -45.90
C THR A 101 5.33 20.46 -46.37
N GLY A 102 4.39 19.91 -45.58
CA GLY A 102 3.23 19.17 -46.13
C GLY A 102 2.87 17.83 -45.49
N THR A 103 1.62 17.79 -44.98
CA THR A 103 0.71 16.63 -44.83
C THR A 103 1.01 15.59 -43.75
N GLY A 104 0.09 15.53 -42.79
CA GLY A 104 0.08 14.55 -41.71
C GLY A 104 -0.40 13.17 -42.13
N LEU A 105 -0.15 12.20 -41.26
CA LEU A 105 -0.88 10.95 -41.20
C LEU A 105 -0.89 10.48 -39.74
N GLY A 106 -2.09 10.33 -39.20
CA GLY A 106 -2.35 9.88 -37.84
C GLY A 106 -2.06 8.40 -37.66
N SER A 107 -1.45 8.07 -36.52
CA SER A 107 -1.43 6.72 -35.96
C SER A 107 -2.72 6.54 -35.17
N GLY A 108 -3.73 5.99 -35.84
CA GLY A 108 -4.98 5.55 -35.26
C GLY A 108 -5.04 4.03 -35.31
N LEU A 109 -4.64 3.41 -34.21
CA LEU A 109 -4.91 2.01 -33.89
C LEU A 109 -6.41 1.92 -33.55
N GLY A 110 -7.23 1.63 -34.55
CA GLY A 110 -8.68 1.46 -34.42
C GLY A 110 -9.08 0.04 -34.75
N THR A 111 -9.23 -0.79 -33.71
CA THR A 111 -9.97 -2.05 -33.75
C THR A 111 -11.45 -1.74 -33.96
N GLY A 112 -11.92 -1.87 -35.20
CA GLY A 112 -13.32 -1.90 -35.57
C GLY A 112 -13.67 -3.26 -36.17
N LEU A 113 -14.25 -4.14 -35.35
CA LEU A 113 -14.88 -5.38 -35.79
C LEU A 113 -16.18 -5.05 -36.52
N GLY A 114 -16.15 -5.06 -37.85
CA GLY A 114 -17.31 -4.99 -38.73
C GLY A 114 -17.53 -6.34 -39.41
N PHE A 115 -18.57 -7.04 -38.97
CA PHE A 115 -19.07 -8.30 -39.53
C PHE A 115 -19.88 -8.01 -40.80
N GLY A 116 -19.59 -8.67 -41.93
CA GLY A 116 -20.48 -8.61 -43.09
C GLY A 116 -19.90 -9.17 -44.40
N GLY A 117 -20.49 -10.28 -44.89
CA GLY A 117 -20.65 -10.53 -46.33
C GLY A 117 -19.69 -11.52 -46.98
N PHE A 118 -19.95 -12.82 -46.80
CA PHE A 118 -19.49 -13.87 -47.72
C PHE A 118 -20.26 -13.74 -49.04
N GLY A 119 -19.56 -13.42 -50.14
CA GLY A 119 -20.11 -13.35 -51.49
C GLY A 119 -19.19 -14.05 -52.47
N THR A 120 -19.55 -15.27 -52.85
CA THR A 120 -18.96 -16.04 -53.93
C THR A 120 -19.23 -15.36 -55.27
N GLN A 121 -18.22 -15.12 -56.11
CA GLN A 121 -18.45 -15.11 -57.55
C GLN A 121 -17.20 -15.44 -58.40
N GLN A 122 -17.37 -16.59 -59.03
CA GLN A 122 -16.80 -17.13 -60.27
C GLN A 122 -15.81 -16.29 -61.10
N GLN A 123 -14.70 -16.96 -61.31
CA GLN A 123 -13.73 -16.88 -62.38
C GLN A 123 -14.39 -17.14 -63.76
N GLN A 124 -14.22 -16.23 -64.71
CA GLN A 124 -14.42 -16.54 -66.14
C GLN A 124 -13.32 -15.88 -66.98
N SER A 125 -12.66 -16.74 -67.74
CA SER A 125 -11.54 -16.48 -68.64
C SER A 125 -12.01 -16.09 -70.04
N THR A 126 -11.42 -15.05 -70.62
CA THR A 126 -11.36 -14.83 -72.07
C THR A 126 -9.97 -14.32 -72.47
N LEU A 127 -9.34 -15.06 -73.38
CA LEU A 127 -8.06 -14.72 -74.03
C LEU A 127 -8.26 -13.58 -75.05
N GLY A 128 -7.28 -12.68 -75.14
CA GLY A 128 -7.10 -11.74 -76.25
C GLY A 128 -5.91 -10.82 -75.98
N GLY A 129 -4.83 -10.99 -76.74
CA GLY A 129 -3.50 -10.41 -76.47
C GLY A 129 -3.34 -8.92 -76.74
N GLY A 130 -2.24 -8.37 -76.21
CA GLY A 130 -1.78 -7.00 -76.52
C GLY A 130 -0.77 -6.49 -75.50
N LEU A 131 0.50 -6.55 -75.88
CA LEU A 131 1.66 -5.90 -75.25
C LEU A 131 1.32 -4.53 -74.63
N PHE A 132 1.53 -4.36 -73.32
CA PHE A 132 2.20 -3.21 -72.68
C PHE A 132 2.20 -3.45 -71.15
N SER A 133 3.38 -3.67 -70.59
CA SER A 133 3.61 -3.88 -69.16
C SER A 133 3.59 -2.55 -68.41
N GLN A 134 2.56 -2.33 -67.59
CA GLN A 134 2.55 -1.29 -66.56
C GLN A 134 2.69 -2.00 -65.19
N PRO A 135 3.63 -1.61 -64.31
CA PRO A 135 3.80 -2.31 -63.04
C PRO A 135 2.58 -2.06 -62.14
N ALA A 136 1.87 -3.14 -61.83
CA ALA A 136 0.81 -3.16 -60.83
C ALA A 136 1.41 -2.82 -59.45
N GLN A 137 0.87 -1.79 -58.79
CA GLN A 137 1.17 -1.49 -57.39
C GLN A 137 0.68 -2.65 -56.49
N THR A 138 1.63 -3.42 -55.98
CA THR A 138 1.44 -4.35 -54.86
C THR A 138 1.37 -3.56 -53.54
N PRO A 139 0.56 -3.99 -52.56
CA PRO A 139 0.34 -3.25 -51.31
C PRO A 139 1.64 -3.09 -50.50
N ALA A 140 1.89 -1.87 -50.00
CA ALA A 140 3.16 -1.41 -49.42
C ALA A 140 3.77 -2.28 -48.30
N GLN A 141 2.98 -3.08 -47.58
CA GLN A 141 3.47 -4.03 -46.56
C GLN A 141 4.29 -5.19 -47.15
N SER A 142 3.98 -5.63 -48.37
CA SER A 142 4.69 -6.74 -49.03
C SER A 142 6.14 -6.36 -49.34
N ASN A 143 6.38 -5.13 -49.80
CA ASN A 143 7.72 -4.62 -50.10
C ASN A 143 8.60 -4.48 -48.86
N GLN A 144 8.05 -4.13 -47.69
CA GLN A 144 8.84 -4.06 -46.46
C GLN A 144 9.31 -5.43 -45.97
N LEU A 145 8.45 -6.45 -46.03
CA LEU A 145 8.81 -7.82 -45.67
C LEU A 145 9.88 -8.39 -46.60
N ILE A 146 9.74 -8.14 -47.91
CA ILE A 146 10.73 -8.56 -48.92
C ILE A 146 12.07 -7.86 -48.67
N ASN A 147 12.07 -6.54 -48.45
CA ASN A 147 13.29 -5.79 -48.13
C ASN A 147 13.96 -6.30 -46.84
N THR A 148 13.16 -6.63 -45.82
CA THR A 148 13.64 -7.21 -44.56
C THR A 148 14.27 -8.58 -44.80
N ALA A 149 13.62 -9.44 -45.58
CA ALA A 149 14.14 -10.76 -45.93
C ALA A 149 15.45 -10.65 -46.73
N SER A 150 15.52 -9.75 -47.71
CA SER A 150 16.74 -9.48 -48.48
C SER A 150 17.87 -8.95 -47.60
N ALA A 151 17.58 -8.05 -46.67
CA ALA A 151 18.58 -7.52 -45.74
C ALA A 151 19.17 -8.58 -44.80
N LEU A 152 18.40 -9.61 -44.47
CA LEU A 152 18.80 -10.67 -43.53
C LEU A 152 19.41 -11.89 -44.19
N SER A 153 19.04 -12.18 -45.45
CA SER A 153 19.45 -13.41 -46.14
C SER A 153 20.54 -13.18 -47.20
N ALA A 154 20.42 -12.13 -48.01
CA ALA A 154 21.31 -11.88 -49.14
C ALA A 154 21.35 -10.38 -49.51
N PRO A 155 22.03 -9.54 -48.72
CA PRO A 155 22.29 -8.16 -49.11
C PRO A 155 23.21 -8.14 -50.34
N THR A 156 23.03 -7.15 -51.22
CA THR A 156 23.82 -6.93 -52.43
C THR A 156 24.38 -5.51 -52.45
N LEU A 157 24.86 -5.05 -51.28
CA LEU A 157 25.31 -3.68 -51.09
C LEU A 157 26.68 -3.45 -51.77
N LEU A 158 27.59 -4.41 -51.62
CA LEU A 158 28.97 -4.34 -52.10
C LEU A 158 29.23 -5.28 -53.28
N GLY A 159 28.41 -6.32 -53.46
CA GLY A 159 28.53 -7.30 -54.54
C GLY A 159 29.69 -8.30 -54.34
N ASP A 160 30.24 -8.39 -53.13
CA ASP A 160 31.34 -9.28 -52.77
C ASP A 160 31.08 -10.03 -51.46
N GLU A 161 32.06 -10.81 -51.01
CA GLU A 161 31.98 -11.64 -49.79
C GLU A 161 31.69 -10.86 -48.49
N ARG A 162 31.91 -9.54 -48.45
CA ARG A 162 31.61 -8.70 -47.29
C ARG A 162 30.10 -8.55 -47.08
N ASP A 163 29.30 -8.74 -48.12
CA ASP A 163 27.84 -8.79 -48.00
C ASP A 163 27.39 -9.96 -47.10
N ALA A 164 28.13 -11.07 -47.04
CA ALA A 164 27.84 -12.15 -46.09
C ALA A 164 28.09 -11.75 -44.63
N ILE A 165 29.08 -10.89 -44.37
CA ILE A 165 29.33 -10.31 -43.04
C ILE A 165 28.24 -9.30 -42.70
N LEU A 166 27.85 -8.47 -43.67
CA LEU A 166 26.75 -7.52 -43.53
C LEU A 166 25.43 -8.22 -43.21
N ALA A 167 25.14 -9.36 -43.84
CA ALA A 167 23.97 -10.17 -43.54
C ALA A 167 23.95 -10.61 -42.06
N LYS A 168 25.08 -11.12 -41.54
CA LYS A 168 25.22 -11.49 -40.12
C LYS A 168 25.08 -10.29 -39.20
N TRP A 169 25.61 -9.14 -39.57
CA TRP A 169 25.44 -7.90 -38.81
C TRP A 169 23.97 -7.43 -38.79
N ASN A 170 23.28 -7.48 -39.92
CA ASN A 170 21.85 -7.19 -40.02
C ASN A 170 21.02 -8.18 -39.18
N GLN A 171 21.40 -9.46 -39.16
CA GLN A 171 20.77 -10.46 -38.29
C GLN A 171 20.96 -10.14 -36.81
N LEU A 172 22.16 -9.73 -36.38
CA LEU A 172 22.40 -9.31 -34.99
C LEU A 172 21.54 -8.10 -34.62
N GLN A 173 21.49 -7.08 -35.48
CA GLN A 173 20.63 -5.91 -35.27
C GLN A 173 19.14 -6.29 -35.19
N ALA A 174 18.68 -7.20 -36.06
CA ALA A 174 17.32 -7.73 -36.01
C ALA A 174 17.06 -8.53 -34.72
N PHE A 175 18.00 -9.34 -34.26
CA PHE A 175 17.87 -10.06 -32.98
C PHE A 175 17.81 -9.12 -31.78
N TRP A 176 18.52 -7.99 -31.83
CA TRP A 176 18.47 -6.93 -30.82
C TRP A 176 17.19 -6.08 -30.89
N GLY A 177 16.51 -6.08 -32.04
CA GLY A 177 15.34 -5.23 -32.25
C GLY A 177 15.69 -3.74 -32.35
N THR A 178 16.91 -3.43 -32.77
CA THR A 178 17.37 -2.05 -32.99
C THR A 178 18.44 -2.02 -34.06
N GLY A 179 18.38 -1.01 -34.93
CA GLY A 179 19.38 -0.75 -35.94
C GLY A 179 18.81 -0.59 -37.33
N LYS A 180 19.69 -0.47 -38.32
CA LYS A 180 19.34 -0.27 -39.73
C LYS A 180 20.04 -1.33 -40.58
N GLY A 181 19.23 -2.16 -41.24
CA GLY A 181 19.66 -3.19 -42.16
C GLY A 181 19.91 -2.59 -43.54
N TYR A 182 21.18 -2.35 -43.87
CA TYR A 182 21.59 -1.95 -45.21
C TYR A 182 21.72 -3.19 -46.08
N PHE A 183 21.17 -3.14 -47.29
CA PHE A 183 21.13 -4.33 -48.16
C PHE A 183 21.20 -4.04 -49.66
N ASN A 184 20.93 -2.80 -50.07
CA ASN A 184 21.04 -2.36 -51.46
C ASN A 184 21.32 -0.86 -51.47
N ASN A 185 22.15 -0.36 -52.39
CA ASN A 185 22.50 1.06 -52.49
C ASN A 185 21.32 1.95 -52.92
N ASN A 186 20.36 1.38 -53.65
CA ASN A 186 19.25 2.14 -54.23
C ASN A 186 17.97 2.13 -53.37
N ILE A 187 17.96 1.38 -52.26
CA ILE A 187 16.79 1.22 -51.40
C ILE A 187 17.14 1.69 -49.99
N ALA A 188 16.20 2.39 -49.35
CA ALA A 188 16.38 2.84 -47.97
C ALA A 188 16.63 1.64 -47.04
N PRO A 189 17.49 1.80 -46.01
CA PRO A 189 17.77 0.73 -45.05
C PRO A 189 16.50 0.30 -44.32
N VAL A 190 16.40 -1.00 -44.04
CA VAL A 190 15.31 -1.55 -43.23
C VAL A 190 15.54 -1.18 -41.77
N GLU A 191 14.57 -0.52 -41.14
CA GLU A 191 14.67 -0.24 -39.71
C GLU A 191 14.23 -1.46 -38.90
N PHE A 192 15.13 -1.98 -38.07
CA PHE A 192 14.82 -3.06 -37.14
C PHE A 192 14.28 -2.45 -35.85
N THR A 193 13.00 -2.71 -35.57
CA THR A 193 12.34 -2.31 -34.32
C THR A 193 12.23 -3.49 -33.36
N GLN A 194 11.86 -3.21 -32.11
CA GLN A 194 11.62 -4.24 -31.09
C GLN A 194 10.45 -5.16 -31.48
N GLU A 195 9.50 -4.63 -32.24
CA GLU A 195 8.35 -5.34 -32.81
C GLU A 195 8.73 -6.29 -33.96
N ASN A 196 9.99 -6.29 -34.40
CA ASN A 196 10.37 -7.16 -35.49
C ASN A 196 10.25 -8.65 -35.08
N PRO A 197 9.79 -9.54 -35.98
CA PRO A 197 9.58 -10.96 -35.67
C PRO A 197 10.84 -11.68 -35.17
N PHE A 198 12.01 -11.28 -35.64
CA PHE A 198 13.31 -11.88 -35.32
C PHE A 198 13.90 -11.42 -33.98
N CYS A 199 13.34 -10.41 -33.32
CA CYS A 199 13.81 -9.95 -32.02
C CYS A 199 13.82 -11.12 -31.01
N ARG A 200 14.99 -11.37 -30.40
CA ARG A 200 15.20 -12.49 -29.47
C ARG A 200 15.09 -12.09 -28.00
N PHE A 201 15.22 -10.81 -27.69
CA PHE A 201 15.08 -10.28 -26.33
C PHE A 201 13.61 -10.16 -25.96
N LYS A 202 12.97 -11.29 -25.70
CA LYS A 202 11.57 -11.42 -25.32
C LYS A 202 11.50 -12.19 -24.01
N ALA A 203 10.77 -11.64 -23.05
CA ALA A 203 10.41 -12.31 -21.81
C ALA A 203 8.89 -12.20 -21.62
N VAL A 204 8.30 -13.07 -20.82
CA VAL A 204 6.91 -12.92 -20.39
C VAL A 204 6.92 -12.69 -18.89
N GLY A 205 6.13 -11.72 -18.45
CA GLY A 205 5.90 -11.52 -17.03
C GLY A 205 4.42 -11.29 -16.78
N TYR A 206 4.02 -11.34 -15.52
CA TYR A 206 2.61 -11.32 -15.15
C TYR A 206 2.17 -9.96 -14.64
N SER A 207 0.98 -9.52 -15.03
CA SER A 207 0.37 -8.27 -14.56
C SER A 207 -1.01 -8.53 -13.96
N LEU A 208 -1.34 -7.82 -12.89
CA LEU A 208 -2.62 -7.91 -12.21
C LEU A 208 -3.74 -7.32 -13.08
N MET A 209 -4.81 -8.09 -13.26
CA MET A 209 -6.03 -7.64 -13.91
C MET A 209 -6.76 -6.62 -13.02
N PRO A 210 -7.36 -5.56 -13.59
CA PRO A 210 -8.27 -4.70 -12.86
C PRO A 210 -9.43 -5.52 -12.29
N ASN A 211 -9.88 -5.18 -11.08
CA ASN A 211 -10.99 -5.84 -10.37
C ASN A 211 -12.17 -4.89 -10.10
N ASN A 212 -12.18 -3.72 -10.75
CA ASN A 212 -13.18 -2.68 -10.56
C ASN A 212 -14.38 -2.94 -11.47
N LYS A 213 -15.60 -2.72 -10.95
CA LYS A 213 -16.81 -2.87 -11.76
C LYS A 213 -16.94 -1.67 -12.71
N ASP A 214 -17.58 -1.85 -13.86
CA ASP A 214 -17.78 -0.74 -14.81
C ASP A 214 -18.60 0.41 -14.17
N GLU A 215 -19.54 0.05 -13.29
CA GLU A 215 -20.38 0.97 -12.52
C GLU A 215 -19.59 1.85 -11.53
N ASP A 216 -18.36 1.47 -11.18
CA ASP A 216 -17.50 2.30 -10.32
C ASP A 216 -17.05 3.58 -11.05
N GLY A 217 -17.13 3.59 -12.39
CA GLY A 217 -16.91 4.77 -13.23
C GLY A 217 -15.46 5.25 -13.29
N LEU A 218 -14.50 4.39 -12.93
CA LEU A 218 -13.09 4.77 -12.77
C LEU A 218 -12.37 4.85 -14.12
N VAL A 219 -11.90 6.05 -14.45
CA VAL A 219 -11.04 6.30 -15.60
C VAL A 219 -9.71 6.87 -15.13
N VAL A 220 -8.62 6.30 -15.64
CA VAL A 220 -7.26 6.73 -15.38
C VAL A 220 -6.81 7.68 -16.47
N LEU A 221 -6.26 8.82 -16.06
CA LEU A 221 -5.60 9.80 -16.90
C LEU A 221 -4.14 9.90 -16.46
N VAL A 222 -3.20 9.63 -17.38
CA VAL A 222 -1.77 9.78 -17.14
C VAL A 222 -1.35 11.16 -17.62
N PHE A 223 -0.82 11.98 -16.71
CA PHE A 223 -0.31 13.31 -17.00
C PHE A 223 1.20 13.29 -17.09
N ASN A 224 1.76 14.06 -18.03
CA ASN A 224 3.20 14.33 -18.11
C ASN A 224 3.59 15.49 -17.17
N ARG A 225 3.23 15.37 -15.90
CA ARG A 225 3.51 16.36 -14.84
C ARG A 225 3.76 15.64 -13.53
N LYS A 226 4.52 16.27 -12.64
CA LYS A 226 4.81 15.76 -11.29
C LYS A 226 3.55 15.73 -10.43
N GLU A 227 3.53 14.81 -9.47
CA GLU A 227 2.39 14.61 -8.58
C GLU A 227 2.07 15.88 -7.77
N THR A 228 3.11 16.57 -7.31
CA THR A 228 3.00 17.82 -6.55
C THR A 228 2.26 18.90 -7.32
N ASP A 229 2.52 19.01 -8.62
CA ASP A 229 1.95 20.05 -9.47
C ASP A 229 0.47 19.77 -9.70
N ILE A 230 0.12 18.51 -9.97
CA ILE A 230 -1.27 18.05 -10.11
C ILE A 230 -2.05 18.28 -8.81
N ARG A 231 -1.48 17.95 -7.65
CA ARG A 231 -2.14 18.18 -6.35
C ARG A 231 -2.35 19.66 -6.06
N SER A 232 -1.37 20.50 -6.38
CA SER A 232 -1.47 21.96 -6.16
C SER A 232 -2.57 22.62 -7.01
N GLN A 233 -2.81 22.10 -8.23
CA GLN A 233 -3.79 22.63 -9.19
C GLN A 233 -5.02 21.73 -9.32
N GLN A 234 -5.29 20.86 -8.35
CA GLN A 234 -6.32 19.83 -8.48
C GLN A 234 -7.73 20.42 -8.74
N GLN A 235 -8.08 21.53 -8.10
CA GLN A 235 -9.37 22.19 -8.32
C GLN A 235 -9.51 22.71 -9.76
N GLN A 236 -8.47 23.36 -10.29
CA GLN A 236 -8.44 23.86 -11.66
C GLN A 236 -8.48 22.72 -12.68
N LEU A 237 -7.82 21.60 -12.37
CA LEU A 237 -7.87 20.39 -13.18
C LEU A 237 -9.30 19.83 -13.24
N VAL A 238 -9.98 19.71 -12.10
CA VAL A 238 -11.37 19.25 -12.02
C VAL A 238 -12.31 20.15 -12.82
N GLU A 239 -12.16 21.47 -12.71
CA GLU A 239 -12.96 22.43 -13.47
C GLU A 239 -12.67 22.34 -14.99
N SER A 240 -11.41 22.15 -15.37
CA SER A 240 -11.03 21.96 -16.77
C SER A 240 -11.61 20.68 -17.36
N LEU A 241 -11.58 19.58 -16.60
CA LEU A 241 -12.22 18.32 -16.99
C LEU A 241 -13.73 18.44 -17.08
N HIS A 242 -14.36 19.17 -16.15
CA HIS A 242 -15.80 19.46 -16.19
C HIS A 242 -16.18 20.26 -17.44
N LYS A 243 -15.37 21.26 -17.82
CA LYS A 243 -15.54 22.01 -19.06
C LYS A 243 -15.39 21.13 -20.31
N ILE A 244 -14.42 20.21 -20.32
CA ILE A 244 -14.23 19.24 -21.42
C ILE A 244 -15.44 18.30 -21.55
N LEU A 245 -16.10 17.97 -20.45
CA LEU A 245 -17.35 17.20 -20.43
C LEU A 245 -18.60 18.03 -20.77
N GLY A 246 -18.41 19.25 -21.32
CA GLY A 246 -19.49 20.12 -21.77
C GLY A 246 -19.99 21.11 -20.73
N GLY A 247 -19.42 21.15 -19.52
CA GLY A 247 -19.78 22.14 -18.49
C GLY A 247 -21.20 21.98 -17.94
N ASN A 248 -21.81 20.82 -18.13
CA ASN A 248 -23.19 20.57 -17.70
C ASN A 248 -23.31 20.55 -16.18
N GLN A 249 -24.30 21.26 -15.63
CA GLN A 249 -24.58 21.29 -14.18
C GLN A 249 -25.03 19.93 -13.62
N THR A 250 -25.42 19.01 -14.50
CA THR A 250 -25.79 17.63 -14.13
C THR A 250 -24.58 16.74 -13.90
N LEU A 251 -23.37 17.13 -14.34
CA LEU A 251 -22.16 16.32 -14.23
C LEU A 251 -21.21 16.91 -13.18
N THR A 252 -20.67 16.05 -12.32
CA THR A 252 -19.63 16.43 -11.35
C THR A 252 -18.44 15.49 -11.49
N VAL A 253 -17.26 16.07 -11.74
CA VAL A 253 -15.99 15.33 -11.82
C VAL A 253 -15.40 15.18 -10.43
N ASN A 254 -14.97 13.96 -10.07
CA ASN A 254 -14.36 13.65 -8.79
C ASN A 254 -13.01 12.96 -9.02
N VAL A 255 -12.05 13.24 -8.15
CA VAL A 255 -10.73 12.60 -8.15
C VAL A 255 -10.70 11.54 -7.05
N GLU A 256 -10.60 10.28 -7.45
CA GLU A 256 -10.49 9.13 -6.55
C GLU A 256 -9.08 9.03 -5.97
N GLY A 257 -8.06 9.25 -6.81
CA GLY A 257 -6.68 9.12 -6.39
C GLY A 257 -5.70 9.75 -7.36
N VAL A 258 -4.56 10.14 -6.81
CA VAL A 258 -3.41 10.66 -7.56
C VAL A 258 -2.21 9.84 -7.13
N LYS A 259 -1.49 9.24 -8.08
CA LYS A 259 -0.32 8.40 -7.84
C LYS A 259 0.83 8.85 -8.73
N THR A 260 2.00 9.10 -8.14
CA THR A 260 3.22 9.32 -8.92
C THR A 260 3.58 8.08 -9.74
N MET A 261 4.01 8.32 -10.97
CA MET A 261 4.50 7.34 -11.93
C MET A 261 5.96 7.67 -12.28
N PRO A 262 6.71 6.74 -12.90
CA PRO A 262 8.05 7.03 -13.38
C PRO A 262 8.12 8.23 -14.34
N ASP A 263 9.32 8.81 -14.47
CA ASP A 263 9.63 9.84 -15.48
C ASP A 263 8.77 11.12 -15.35
N ASP A 264 8.56 11.57 -14.10
CA ASP A 264 7.76 12.77 -13.76
C ASP A 264 6.34 12.72 -14.33
N GLN A 265 5.77 11.52 -14.45
CA GLN A 265 4.37 11.32 -14.79
C GLN A 265 3.51 11.14 -13.55
N THR A 266 2.21 11.41 -13.69
CA THR A 266 1.23 11.21 -12.62
C THR A 266 0.01 10.50 -13.16
N GLU A 267 -0.40 9.44 -12.47
CA GLU A 267 -1.68 8.77 -12.69
C GLU A 267 -2.76 9.47 -11.85
N VAL A 268 -3.79 10.01 -12.50
CA VAL A 268 -4.98 10.57 -11.85
C VAL A 268 -6.17 9.67 -12.17
N ILE A 269 -6.79 9.13 -11.13
CA ILE A 269 -7.99 8.31 -11.23
C ILE A 269 -9.19 9.22 -10.97
N ILE A 270 -10.11 9.29 -11.92
CA ILE A 270 -11.33 10.09 -11.82
C ILE A 270 -12.57 9.23 -11.98
N TYR A 271 -13.69 9.74 -11.47
CA TYR A 271 -15.03 9.28 -11.85
C TYR A 271 -15.97 10.48 -11.99
N VAL A 272 -17.03 10.31 -12.77
CA VAL A 272 -18.02 11.36 -13.02
C VAL A 272 -19.36 10.92 -12.45
N VAL A 273 -20.00 11.80 -11.70
CA VAL A 273 -21.36 11.60 -11.19
C VAL A 273 -22.33 12.40 -12.06
N GLU A 274 -23.33 11.72 -12.60
CA GLU A 274 -24.43 12.29 -13.35
C GLU A 274 -25.67 12.37 -12.46
N ARG A 275 -26.24 13.57 -12.34
CA ARG A 275 -27.50 13.85 -11.65
C ARG A 275 -28.63 13.92 -12.66
N SER A 276 -29.58 12.99 -12.53
CA SER A 276 -30.79 12.93 -13.35
C SER A 276 -31.82 13.99 -12.92
N PRO A 277 -32.74 14.41 -13.81
CA PRO A 277 -33.77 15.41 -13.51
C PRO A 277 -34.70 15.04 -12.35
N ASN A 278 -34.87 13.74 -12.09
CA ASN A 278 -35.61 13.19 -10.94
C ASN A 278 -34.87 13.35 -9.59
N GLY A 279 -33.68 13.93 -9.59
CA GLY A 279 -32.84 14.14 -8.41
C GLY A 279 -31.92 12.98 -8.04
N THR A 280 -32.02 11.81 -8.71
CA THR A 280 -31.12 10.68 -8.43
C THR A 280 -29.74 10.93 -9.06
N SER A 281 -28.69 10.49 -8.37
CA SER A 281 -27.30 10.61 -8.85
C SER A 281 -26.70 9.23 -9.03
N ARG A 282 -25.99 9.00 -10.13
CA ARG A 282 -25.26 7.77 -10.41
C ARG A 282 -23.89 8.07 -10.99
N ARG A 283 -22.95 7.14 -10.86
CA ARG A 283 -21.68 7.26 -11.58
C ARG A 283 -21.89 6.93 -13.05
N VAL A 284 -21.20 7.65 -13.93
CA VAL A 284 -21.14 7.33 -15.35
C VAL A 284 -20.26 6.08 -15.50
N PRO A 285 -20.72 5.01 -16.18
CA PRO A 285 -19.94 3.79 -16.34
C PRO A 285 -18.59 4.07 -17.03
N ALA A 286 -17.53 3.39 -16.58
CA ALA A 286 -16.16 3.69 -16.99
C ALA A 286 -15.95 3.51 -18.50
N THR A 287 -16.56 2.46 -19.09
CA THR A 287 -16.52 2.22 -20.54
C THR A 287 -17.15 3.35 -21.34
N THR A 288 -18.28 3.89 -20.85
CA THR A 288 -18.98 5.01 -21.52
C THR A 288 -18.15 6.29 -21.41
N LEU A 289 -17.62 6.59 -20.22
CA LEU A 289 -16.80 7.77 -19.98
C LEU A 289 -15.50 7.74 -20.80
N TYR A 290 -14.85 6.57 -20.87
CA TYR A 290 -13.66 6.38 -21.68
C TYR A 290 -13.95 6.53 -23.18
N ALA A 291 -15.03 5.93 -23.68
CA ALA A 291 -15.44 6.09 -25.09
C ALA A 291 -15.69 7.56 -25.47
N HIS A 292 -16.21 8.36 -24.53
CA HIS A 292 -16.37 9.81 -24.72
C HIS A 292 -15.01 10.53 -24.78
N PHE A 293 -14.07 10.23 -23.87
CA PHE A 293 -12.72 10.80 -23.91
C PHE A 293 -11.94 10.45 -25.17
N GLU A 294 -12.25 9.32 -25.79
CA GLU A 294 -11.58 8.86 -27.01
C GLU A 294 -12.06 9.59 -28.29
N GLN A 295 -13.13 10.40 -28.21
CA GLN A 295 -13.58 11.25 -29.31
C GLN A 295 -12.50 12.28 -29.68
N ALA A 296 -12.24 12.49 -30.97
CA ALA A 296 -11.05 13.23 -31.45
C ALA A 296 -10.93 14.67 -30.89
N ASN A 297 -12.04 15.40 -30.79
CA ASN A 297 -12.11 16.74 -30.21
C ASN A 297 -11.82 16.75 -28.70
N ILE A 298 -12.26 15.71 -28.00
CA ILE A 298 -12.11 15.58 -26.55
C ILE A 298 -10.70 15.12 -26.22
N LYS A 299 -10.20 14.12 -26.94
CA LYS A 299 -8.83 13.61 -26.84
C LYS A 299 -7.79 14.71 -27.07
N SER A 300 -7.98 15.57 -28.07
CA SER A 300 -7.10 16.72 -28.30
C SER A 300 -7.15 17.75 -27.17
N SER A 301 -8.33 18.00 -26.59
CA SER A 301 -8.48 18.88 -25.42
C SER A 301 -7.79 18.30 -24.18
N LEU A 302 -7.89 16.98 -23.94
CA LEU A 302 -7.18 16.29 -22.87
C LEU A 302 -5.67 16.33 -23.06
N GLN A 303 -5.18 16.17 -24.29
CA GLN A 303 -3.77 16.31 -24.62
C GLN A 303 -3.24 17.73 -24.33
N GLN A 304 -4.03 18.76 -24.59
CA GLN A 304 -3.69 20.14 -24.23
C GLN A 304 -3.59 20.35 -22.71
N LEU A 305 -4.38 19.61 -21.91
CA LEU A 305 -4.24 19.58 -20.46
C LEU A 305 -2.99 18.81 -19.98
N GLY A 306 -2.29 18.13 -20.88
CA GLY A 306 -1.09 17.33 -20.58
C GLY A 306 -1.37 15.86 -20.31
N VAL A 307 -2.56 15.36 -20.65
CA VAL A 307 -2.87 13.91 -20.60
C VAL A 307 -2.17 13.21 -21.76
N SER A 308 -1.31 12.25 -21.46
CA SER A 308 -0.62 11.42 -22.45
C SER A 308 -1.37 10.11 -22.76
N LEU A 309 -2.09 9.57 -21.77
CA LEU A 309 -2.83 8.31 -21.89
C LEU A 309 -4.11 8.35 -21.05
N SER A 310 -5.20 7.86 -21.62
CA SER A 310 -6.46 7.56 -20.93
C SER A 310 -6.71 6.06 -20.94
N MET A 311 -7.30 5.51 -19.88
CA MET A 311 -7.78 4.11 -19.87
C MET A 311 -8.92 3.92 -18.85
N ALA A 312 -9.91 3.09 -19.20
CA ALA A 312 -10.90 2.63 -18.22
C ALA A 312 -10.28 1.59 -17.28
N ARG A 313 -10.56 1.71 -15.98
CA ARG A 313 -10.25 0.65 -14.99
C ARG A 313 -11.52 -0.17 -14.76
N THR A 314 -11.78 -1.07 -15.70
CA THR A 314 -12.90 -2.01 -15.62
C THR A 314 -12.36 -3.44 -15.64
N GLU A 315 -12.96 -4.31 -14.83
CA GLU A 315 -12.72 -5.75 -14.85
C GLU A 315 -12.96 -6.30 -16.26
N LEU A 316 -12.05 -7.16 -16.72
CA LEU A 316 -12.24 -7.81 -18.01
C LEU A 316 -13.22 -8.96 -17.84
N SER A 317 -14.23 -9.03 -18.71
CA SER A 317 -15.13 -10.18 -18.73
C SER A 317 -14.36 -11.47 -19.04
N PRO A 318 -14.80 -12.65 -18.56
CA PRO A 318 -14.14 -13.92 -18.87
C PRO A 318 -13.99 -14.18 -20.38
N ALA A 319 -14.95 -13.71 -21.19
CA ALA A 319 -14.89 -13.79 -22.64
C ALA A 319 -13.77 -12.91 -23.23
N GLN A 320 -13.60 -11.67 -22.73
CA GLN A 320 -12.52 -10.78 -23.14
C GLN A 320 -11.15 -11.33 -22.73
N VAL A 321 -11.02 -11.84 -21.50
CA VAL A 321 -9.78 -12.49 -21.05
C VAL A 321 -9.45 -13.69 -21.94
N LYS A 322 -10.43 -14.56 -22.21
CA LYS A 322 -10.25 -15.69 -23.12
C LYS A 322 -9.81 -15.26 -24.52
N GLN A 323 -10.42 -14.21 -25.06
CA GLN A 323 -10.05 -13.66 -26.37
C GLN A 323 -8.63 -13.09 -26.39
N LEU A 324 -8.20 -12.38 -25.34
CA LEU A 324 -6.85 -11.87 -25.21
C LEU A 324 -5.80 -12.98 -25.11
N LEU A 325 -6.14 -14.09 -24.45
CA LEU A 325 -5.22 -15.22 -24.28
C LEU A 325 -5.19 -16.18 -25.47
N GLN A 326 -6.19 -16.13 -26.36
CA GLN A 326 -6.34 -17.06 -27.48
C GLN A 326 -5.26 -16.87 -28.55
N ASN A 327 -4.89 -15.62 -28.84
CA ASN A 327 -3.90 -15.31 -29.86
C ASN A 327 -2.63 -14.74 -29.21
N PRO A 328 -1.44 -15.28 -29.52
CA PRO A 328 -0.21 -14.70 -29.03
C PRO A 328 -0.05 -13.27 -29.57
N PRO A 329 0.45 -12.33 -28.74
CA PRO A 329 0.78 -10.99 -29.20
C PRO A 329 1.80 -11.01 -30.36
N ALA A 330 1.80 -9.96 -31.18
CA ALA A 330 2.68 -9.86 -32.34
C ALA A 330 4.16 -10.08 -31.94
N GLY A 331 4.85 -10.93 -32.70
CA GLY A 331 6.25 -11.26 -32.45
C GLY A 331 6.51 -12.26 -31.31
N VAL A 332 5.51 -12.69 -30.54
CA VAL A 332 5.68 -13.73 -29.51
C VAL A 332 5.50 -15.11 -30.14
N ASP A 333 6.43 -16.03 -29.84
CA ASP A 333 6.30 -17.43 -30.27
C ASP A 333 5.06 -18.07 -29.62
N PRO A 334 4.15 -18.70 -30.38
CA PRO A 334 3.00 -19.39 -29.83
C PRO A 334 3.34 -20.41 -28.74
N ILE A 335 4.48 -21.11 -28.85
CA ILE A 335 4.91 -22.10 -27.86
C ILE A 335 5.25 -21.42 -26.53
N ILE A 336 6.00 -20.32 -26.58
CA ILE A 336 6.36 -19.54 -25.38
C ILE A 336 5.10 -18.93 -24.74
N TRP A 337 4.14 -18.50 -25.56
CA TRP A 337 2.88 -17.93 -25.07
C TRP A 337 2.01 -18.96 -24.34
N GLU A 338 1.87 -20.17 -24.90
CA GLU A 338 1.16 -21.26 -24.23
C GLU A 338 1.86 -21.68 -22.93
N GLN A 339 3.19 -21.77 -22.94
CA GLN A 339 3.95 -22.06 -21.73
C GLN A 339 3.73 -20.98 -20.66
N ALA A 340 3.75 -19.70 -21.03
CA ALA A 340 3.52 -18.61 -20.08
C ALA A 340 2.10 -18.61 -19.48
N LYS A 341 1.10 -19.13 -20.20
CA LYS A 341 -0.25 -19.31 -19.66
C LYS A 341 -0.28 -20.41 -18.59
N VAL A 342 0.43 -21.51 -18.82
CA VAL A 342 0.54 -22.64 -17.87
C VAL A 342 1.36 -22.24 -16.63
N ASP A 343 2.45 -21.51 -16.82
CA ASP A 343 3.36 -21.10 -15.74
C ASP A 343 2.83 -19.89 -14.93
N ASN A 344 1.62 -19.44 -15.20
CA ASN A 344 1.01 -18.33 -14.49
C ASN A 344 0.74 -18.71 -13.02
N PRO A 345 1.34 -18.01 -12.04
CA PRO A 345 1.19 -18.38 -10.63
C PRO A 345 -0.20 -18.09 -10.05
N ASP A 346 -0.98 -17.19 -10.66
CA ASP A 346 -2.36 -16.90 -10.25
C ASP A 346 -3.23 -16.58 -11.49
N PRO A 347 -3.73 -17.61 -12.21
CA PRO A 347 -4.50 -17.42 -13.44
C PRO A 347 -5.79 -16.64 -13.30
N ASP A 348 -6.35 -16.57 -12.09
CA ASP A 348 -7.61 -15.86 -11.82
C ASP A 348 -7.40 -14.35 -11.73
N LYS A 349 -6.19 -13.90 -11.38
CA LYS A 349 -5.88 -12.48 -11.15
C LYS A 349 -4.81 -11.93 -12.07
N LEU A 350 -3.92 -12.76 -12.59
CA LEU A 350 -2.79 -12.34 -13.40
C LEU A 350 -2.97 -12.73 -14.86
N ILE A 351 -2.48 -11.87 -15.75
CA ILE A 351 -2.37 -12.15 -17.18
C ILE A 351 -0.91 -12.11 -17.62
N PRO A 352 -0.49 -13.02 -18.52
CA PRO A 352 0.82 -12.93 -19.16
C PRO A 352 0.89 -11.67 -20.02
N VAL A 353 1.99 -10.93 -19.89
CA VAL A 353 2.29 -9.72 -20.66
C VAL A 353 3.69 -9.88 -21.24
N PRO A 354 3.85 -9.84 -22.57
CA PRO A 354 5.16 -9.92 -23.19
C PRO A 354 5.95 -8.63 -22.93
N MET A 355 7.23 -8.79 -22.63
CA MET A 355 8.20 -7.73 -22.44
C MET A 355 9.27 -7.88 -23.52
N VAL A 356 9.36 -6.89 -24.40
CA VAL A 356 10.28 -6.93 -25.55
C VAL A 356 11.37 -5.87 -25.37
N GLY A 357 12.62 -6.33 -25.36
CA GLY A 357 13.80 -5.49 -25.22
C GLY A 357 14.03 -4.91 -23.82
N PHE A 358 15.17 -4.25 -23.66
CA PHE A 358 15.60 -3.66 -22.38
C PHE A 358 14.76 -2.45 -21.95
N LYS A 359 14.13 -1.76 -22.90
CA LYS A 359 13.28 -0.59 -22.61
C LYS A 359 12.10 -0.99 -21.73
N GLU A 360 11.43 -2.09 -22.05
CA GLU A 360 10.28 -2.56 -21.26
C GLU A 360 10.71 -3.13 -19.91
N LEU A 361 11.87 -3.80 -19.85
CA LEU A 361 12.44 -4.25 -18.57
C LEU A 361 12.79 -3.07 -17.65
N LEU A 362 13.43 -2.02 -18.19
CA LEU A 362 13.72 -0.79 -17.45
C LEU A 362 12.41 -0.10 -17.01
N ARG A 363 11.40 -0.02 -17.87
CA ARG A 363 10.09 0.51 -17.51
C ARG A 363 9.49 -0.25 -16.33
N ARG A 364 9.53 -1.59 -16.36
CA ARG A 364 9.03 -2.43 -15.27
C ARG A 364 9.81 -2.20 -13.97
N LEU A 365 11.14 -2.10 -14.04
CA LEU A 365 11.98 -1.79 -12.88
C LEU A 365 11.62 -0.44 -12.24
N LYS A 366 11.41 0.60 -13.06
CA LYS A 366 10.97 1.92 -12.57
C LYS A 366 9.59 1.85 -11.91
N VAL A 367 8.65 1.12 -12.50
CA VAL A 367 7.31 0.92 -11.91
C VAL A 367 7.41 0.17 -10.57
N GLN A 368 8.27 -0.84 -10.47
CA GLN A 368 8.51 -1.57 -9.23
C GLN A 368 9.10 -0.67 -8.13
N ASP A 369 10.13 0.12 -8.43
CA ASP A 369 10.70 1.10 -7.48
C ASP A 369 9.63 2.08 -6.98
N GLN A 370 8.79 2.57 -7.90
CA GLN A 370 7.70 3.47 -7.55
C GLN A 370 6.65 2.82 -6.65
N MET A 371 6.28 1.56 -6.92
CA MET A 371 5.35 0.80 -6.07
C MET A 371 5.95 0.49 -4.70
N THR A 372 7.24 0.15 -4.62
CA THR A 372 7.95 -0.07 -3.35
C THR A 372 7.93 1.19 -2.49
N LYS A 373 8.16 2.37 -3.08
CA LYS A 373 8.05 3.66 -2.35
C LYS A 373 6.64 3.90 -1.81
N GLN A 374 5.61 3.59 -2.61
CA GLN A 374 4.21 3.70 -2.16
C GLN A 374 3.90 2.72 -1.02
N HIS A 375 4.39 1.47 -1.11
CA HIS A 375 4.25 0.49 -0.04
C HIS A 375 4.94 0.92 1.25
N GLN A 376 6.18 1.43 1.16
CA GLN A 376 6.89 1.97 2.32
C GLN A 376 6.10 3.10 2.98
N THR A 377 5.62 4.06 2.19
CA THR A 377 4.80 5.18 2.70
C THR A 377 3.55 4.69 3.43
N ARG A 378 2.90 3.63 2.92
CA ARG A 378 1.73 3.03 3.58
C ARG A 378 2.10 2.33 4.89
N LEU A 379 3.22 1.63 4.93
CA LEU A 379 3.72 1.00 6.16
C LEU A 379 4.06 2.06 7.22
N ASP A 380 4.64 3.18 6.81
CA ASP A 380 4.97 4.29 7.71
C ASP A 380 3.70 4.89 8.33
N ILE A 381 2.64 5.11 7.52
CA ILE A 381 1.33 5.58 8.02
C ILE A 381 0.76 4.58 9.04
N ILE A 382 0.75 3.29 8.72
CA ILE A 382 0.23 2.26 9.63
C ILE A 382 1.04 2.23 10.93
N SER A 383 2.37 2.39 10.85
CA SER A 383 3.24 2.44 12.02
C SER A 383 2.95 3.65 12.91
N GLU A 384 2.67 4.80 12.32
CA GLU A 384 2.27 6.01 13.04
C GLU A 384 0.91 5.80 13.74
N ASP A 385 -0.08 5.26 13.03
CA ASP A 385 -1.41 4.95 13.57
C ASP A 385 -1.33 3.98 14.76
N ILE A 386 -0.48 2.95 14.66
CA ILE A 386 -0.22 2.01 15.77
C ILE A 386 0.41 2.73 16.96
N SER A 387 1.37 3.62 16.70
CA SER A 387 2.06 4.38 17.75
C SER A 387 1.10 5.33 18.48
N GLU A 388 0.22 6.00 17.74
CA GLU A 388 -0.85 6.83 18.30
C GLU A 388 -1.83 5.98 19.12
N LEU A 389 -2.24 4.83 18.61
CA LEU A 389 -3.14 3.91 19.32
C LEU A 389 -2.53 3.43 20.65
N GLN A 390 -1.24 3.09 20.68
CA GLN A 390 -0.54 2.70 21.90
C GLN A 390 -0.47 3.83 22.94
N LYS A 391 -0.24 5.06 22.49
CA LYS A 391 -0.29 6.26 23.35
C LYS A 391 -1.69 6.46 23.94
N ASN A 392 -2.73 6.31 23.10
CA ASN A 392 -4.12 6.43 23.50
C ASN A 392 -4.54 5.31 24.47
N GLN A 393 -4.04 4.09 24.28
CA GLN A 393 -4.24 2.97 25.21
C GLN A 393 -3.69 3.30 26.59
N THR A 394 -2.47 3.82 26.68
CA THR A 394 -1.83 4.18 27.97
C THR A 394 -2.65 5.23 28.72
N THR A 395 -3.11 6.26 28.01
CA THR A 395 -3.99 7.30 28.58
C THR A 395 -5.32 6.72 29.04
N THR A 396 -5.91 5.82 28.26
CA THR A 396 -7.17 5.16 28.57
C THR A 396 -7.05 4.28 29.81
N MET A 397 -5.94 3.55 29.98
CA MET A 397 -5.67 2.77 31.18
C MET A 397 -5.62 3.62 32.44
N ALA A 398 -5.00 4.81 32.38
CA ALA A 398 -4.99 5.75 33.50
C ALA A 398 -6.41 6.24 33.86
N LYS A 399 -7.22 6.56 32.84
CA LYS A 399 -8.63 6.94 33.04
C LYS A 399 -9.46 5.81 33.64
N ILE A 400 -9.28 4.56 33.18
CA ILE A 400 -9.95 3.39 33.75
C ILE A 400 -9.60 3.26 35.24
N ALA A 401 -8.32 3.39 35.61
CA ALA A 401 -7.91 3.33 37.01
C ALA A 401 -8.52 4.48 37.84
N GLN A 402 -8.59 5.70 37.29
CA GLN A 402 -9.26 6.83 37.93
C GLN A 402 -10.76 6.57 38.14
N TYR A 403 -11.45 6.06 37.12
CA TYR A 403 -12.88 5.75 37.19
C TYR A 403 -13.17 4.62 38.17
N LYS A 404 -12.32 3.59 38.25
CA LYS A 404 -12.45 2.55 39.30
C LYS A 404 -12.36 3.15 40.71
N ARG A 405 -11.39 4.04 40.96
CA ARG A 405 -11.28 4.75 42.26
C ARG A 405 -12.50 5.62 42.54
N LYS A 406 -12.97 6.38 41.53
CA LYS A 406 -14.16 7.24 41.66
C LYS A 406 -15.42 6.42 41.92
N LEU A 407 -15.59 5.28 41.26
CA LEU A 407 -16.69 4.35 41.48
C LEU A 407 -16.68 3.83 42.92
N MET A 408 -15.52 3.42 43.44
CA MET A 408 -15.38 2.97 44.83
C MET A 408 -15.75 4.07 45.83
N ALA A 409 -15.27 5.30 45.61
CA ALA A 409 -15.57 6.44 46.46
C ALA A 409 -17.06 6.83 46.40
N LEU A 410 -17.67 6.81 45.21
CA LEU A 410 -19.10 7.07 45.04
C LEU A 410 -19.95 5.96 45.64
N SER A 411 -19.59 4.69 45.45
CA SER A 411 -20.28 3.54 46.08
C SER A 411 -20.31 3.68 47.60
N HIS A 412 -19.17 4.02 48.22
CA HIS A 412 -19.11 4.30 49.66
C HIS A 412 -19.97 5.50 50.08
N ARG A 413 -19.94 6.61 49.32
CA ARG A 413 -20.79 7.78 49.60
C ARG A 413 -22.28 7.47 49.46
N THR A 414 -22.66 6.72 48.43
CA THR A 414 -24.04 6.26 48.21
C THR A 414 -24.49 5.40 49.38
N LEU A 415 -23.67 4.44 49.83
CA LEU A 415 -23.94 3.64 51.01
C LEU A 415 -24.12 4.52 52.27
N GLN A 416 -23.25 5.50 52.49
CA GLN A 416 -23.39 6.43 53.63
C GLN A 416 -24.69 7.25 53.58
N VAL A 417 -25.10 7.69 52.39
CA VAL A 417 -26.37 8.43 52.23
C VAL A 417 -27.55 7.50 52.49
N LEU A 418 -27.54 6.28 51.95
CA LEU A 418 -28.57 5.26 52.19
C LEU A 418 -28.71 4.94 53.69
N ILE A 419 -27.59 4.73 54.39
CA ILE A 419 -27.58 4.50 55.84
C ILE A 419 -28.22 5.69 56.58
N LYS A 420 -27.82 6.92 56.27
CA LYS A 420 -28.38 8.12 56.92
C LYS A 420 -29.87 8.29 56.64
N GLN A 421 -30.31 8.04 55.41
CA GLN A 421 -31.72 8.07 55.04
C GLN A 421 -32.52 7.01 55.79
N GLU A 422 -32.01 5.79 55.89
CA GLU A 422 -32.69 4.70 56.59
C GLU A 422 -32.84 5.00 58.08
N ILE A 423 -31.78 5.49 58.73
CA ILE A 423 -31.82 5.92 60.14
C ILE A 423 -32.87 7.01 60.34
N GLN A 424 -32.89 8.05 59.49
CA GLN A 424 -33.85 9.15 59.60
C GLN A 424 -35.30 8.68 59.39
N ARG A 425 -35.52 7.81 58.39
CA ARG A 425 -36.84 7.26 58.05
C ARG A 425 -37.39 6.35 59.14
N LYS A 426 -36.53 5.55 59.77
CA LYS A 426 -36.91 4.54 60.78
C LYS A 426 -36.79 5.04 62.22
N SER A 427 -36.31 6.26 62.43
CA SER A 427 -36.22 6.87 63.77
C SER A 427 -37.58 6.89 64.46
N GLY A 428 -37.66 6.28 65.64
CA GLY A 428 -38.90 6.20 66.44
C GLY A 428 -39.77 4.96 66.20
N TYR A 429 -39.41 4.11 65.23
CA TYR A 429 -40.01 2.77 65.09
C TYR A 429 -39.27 1.74 65.94
N ALA A 430 -39.94 0.65 66.32
CA ALA A 430 -39.30 -0.49 66.94
C ALA A 430 -38.37 -1.20 65.94
N ILE A 431 -37.25 -1.75 66.43
CA ILE A 431 -36.28 -2.52 65.64
C ILE A 431 -37.00 -3.70 64.98
N GLN A 432 -36.81 -3.84 63.67
CA GLN A 432 -37.46 -4.88 62.87
C GLN A 432 -36.63 -6.17 62.86
N ALA A 433 -37.26 -7.31 62.61
CA ALA A 433 -36.58 -8.61 62.56
C ALA A 433 -35.43 -8.62 61.52
N ASP A 434 -35.64 -8.00 60.36
CA ASP A 434 -34.63 -7.91 59.29
C ASP A 434 -33.41 -7.08 59.71
N GLU A 435 -33.60 -6.06 60.55
CA GLU A 435 -32.52 -5.21 61.07
C GLU A 435 -31.66 -5.97 62.08
N GLU A 436 -32.29 -6.76 62.95
CA GLU A 436 -31.58 -7.65 63.88
C GLU A 436 -30.79 -8.71 63.12
N GLN A 437 -31.35 -9.28 62.04
CA GLN A 437 -30.63 -10.23 61.19
C GLN A 437 -29.40 -9.58 60.54
N LEU A 438 -29.53 -8.35 60.01
CA LEU A 438 -28.40 -7.61 59.43
C LEU A 438 -27.34 -7.30 60.49
N ARG A 439 -27.75 -6.91 61.69
CA ARG A 439 -26.85 -6.66 62.82
C ARG A 439 -26.02 -7.90 63.16
N VAL A 440 -26.66 -9.06 63.32
CA VAL A 440 -25.97 -10.31 63.65
C VAL A 440 -24.93 -10.66 62.58
N GLN A 441 -25.26 -10.47 61.30
CA GLN A 441 -24.30 -10.67 60.20
C GLN A 441 -23.09 -9.74 60.30
N LEU A 442 -23.31 -8.44 60.55
CA LEU A 442 -22.24 -7.45 60.69
C LEU A 442 -21.38 -7.69 61.93
N ASP A 443 -21.98 -8.06 63.06
CA ASP A 443 -21.26 -8.39 64.29
C ASP A 443 -20.37 -9.63 64.11
N THR A 444 -20.85 -10.63 63.36
CA THR A 444 -20.07 -11.82 63.00
C THR A 444 -18.83 -11.43 62.18
N ILE A 445 -19.01 -10.65 61.11
CA ILE A 445 -17.91 -10.17 60.26
C ILE A 445 -16.91 -9.33 61.06
N GLN A 446 -17.40 -8.45 61.94
CA GLN A 446 -16.56 -7.59 62.77
C GLN A 446 -15.74 -8.41 63.78
N CYS A 447 -16.32 -9.46 64.37
CA CYS A 447 -15.60 -10.36 65.28
C CYS A 447 -14.51 -11.14 64.55
N GLU A 448 -14.78 -11.65 63.35
CA GLU A 448 -13.79 -12.34 62.51
C GLU A 448 -12.63 -11.43 62.13
N LEU A 449 -12.91 -10.18 61.74
CA LEU A 449 -11.87 -9.22 61.35
C LEU A 449 -10.96 -8.82 62.52
N ASN A 450 -11.54 -8.68 63.72
CA ASN A 450 -10.81 -8.27 64.94
C ASN A 450 -10.13 -9.44 65.66
N ALA A 451 -10.32 -10.68 65.22
CA ALA A 451 -9.69 -11.85 65.82
C ALA A 451 -8.15 -11.69 65.84
N PRO A 452 -7.50 -11.63 67.02
CA PRO A 452 -6.11 -11.19 67.18
C PRO A 452 -5.08 -11.95 66.35
N THR A 453 -5.32 -13.24 66.09
CA THR A 453 -4.38 -14.16 65.42
C THR A 453 -4.74 -14.47 63.97
N GLN A 454 -5.87 -14.00 63.46
CA GLN A 454 -6.30 -14.33 62.09
C GLN A 454 -5.66 -13.41 61.06
N PHE A 455 -6.14 -12.17 60.93
CA PHE A 455 -5.71 -11.28 59.83
C PHE A 455 -4.52 -10.41 60.22
N LYS A 456 -4.62 -9.68 61.34
CA LYS A 456 -3.59 -8.71 61.76
C LYS A 456 -2.26 -9.39 62.15
N GLY A 457 -2.33 -10.52 62.86
CA GLY A 457 -1.16 -11.33 63.21
C GLY A 457 -0.41 -11.85 61.97
N ARG A 458 -1.14 -12.49 61.05
CA ARG A 458 -0.57 -13.03 59.80
C ARG A 458 0.00 -11.95 58.88
N LEU A 459 -0.66 -10.78 58.76
CA LEU A 459 -0.13 -9.66 57.98
C LEU A 459 1.19 -9.12 58.53
N ASN A 460 1.30 -9.00 59.86
CA ASN A 460 2.53 -8.55 60.51
C ASN A 460 3.65 -9.58 60.36
N GLU A 461 3.34 -10.86 60.48
CA GLU A 461 4.28 -11.95 60.23
C GLU A 461 4.79 -11.91 58.78
N LEU A 462 3.89 -11.83 57.80
CA LEU A 462 4.24 -11.75 56.38
C LEU A 462 5.09 -10.51 56.07
N MET A 463 4.72 -9.34 56.61
CA MET A 463 5.53 -8.14 56.46
C MET A 463 6.92 -8.28 57.08
N SER A 464 7.04 -8.97 58.21
CA SER A 464 8.34 -9.25 58.85
C SER A 464 9.18 -10.17 57.98
N GLN A 465 8.59 -11.26 57.46
CA GLN A 465 9.25 -12.20 56.55
C GLN A 465 9.75 -11.51 55.27
N ILE A 466 8.95 -10.64 54.65
CA ILE A 466 9.35 -9.87 53.46
C ILE A 466 10.54 -8.96 53.78
N ARG A 467 10.51 -8.24 54.92
CA ARG A 467 11.63 -7.38 55.33
C ARG A 467 12.91 -8.17 55.54
N MET A 468 12.81 -9.31 56.22
CA MET A 468 13.95 -10.20 56.44
C MET A 468 14.50 -10.72 55.11
N GLN A 469 13.63 -11.23 54.23
CA GLN A 469 14.02 -11.77 52.93
C GLN A 469 14.69 -10.72 52.04
N ASN A 470 14.21 -9.48 52.03
CA ASN A 470 14.84 -8.38 51.28
C ASN A 470 16.24 -8.04 51.82
N HIS A 471 16.45 -8.11 53.14
CA HIS A 471 17.76 -7.89 53.74
C HIS A 471 18.76 -9.02 53.37
N PHE A 472 18.30 -10.27 53.34
CA PHE A 472 19.12 -11.41 52.91
C PHE A 472 19.33 -11.48 51.38
N GLY A 473 18.34 -11.04 50.59
CA GLY A 473 18.39 -11.05 49.13
C GLY A 473 19.40 -10.06 48.54
N ALA A 474 19.58 -8.90 49.19
CA ALA A 474 20.57 -7.91 48.78
C ALA A 474 22.02 -8.44 48.86
N VAL A 475 22.30 -9.39 49.75
CA VAL A 475 23.64 -9.98 49.96
C VAL A 475 23.94 -11.11 48.94
N ARG A 476 22.91 -11.70 48.31
CA ARG A 476 23.06 -12.76 47.29
C ARG A 476 23.17 -12.25 45.84
N ALA A 477 23.02 -10.96 45.61
CA ALA A 477 22.97 -10.38 44.26
C ALA A 477 24.33 -10.30 43.53
N GLU A 478 25.41 -10.87 44.08
CA GLU A 478 26.76 -10.82 43.49
C GLU A 478 27.02 -11.86 42.38
N GLU A 479 26.11 -12.80 42.13
CA GLU A 479 26.28 -13.77 41.05
C GLU A 479 25.98 -13.14 39.68
N ARG A 480 27.04 -12.81 38.92
CA ARG A 480 26.95 -12.21 37.57
C ARG A 480 26.63 -13.26 36.51
N TYR A 481 25.41 -13.78 36.50
CA TYR A 481 24.90 -14.49 35.32
C TYR A 481 24.49 -13.49 34.26
N TYR A 482 25.00 -13.66 33.03
CA TYR A 482 24.49 -12.93 31.87
C TYR A 482 23.47 -13.81 31.14
N ILE A 483 22.30 -13.25 30.84
CA ILE A 483 21.27 -13.95 30.06
C ILE A 483 21.60 -13.74 28.59
N ASN A 484 21.64 -14.84 27.82
CA ASN A 484 21.81 -14.78 26.37
C ASN A 484 20.58 -14.13 25.71
N ALA A 485 20.79 -13.09 24.91
CA ALA A 485 19.73 -12.30 24.30
C ALA A 485 18.89 -13.06 23.26
N ASP A 486 19.48 -14.04 22.56
CA ASP A 486 18.78 -14.84 21.56
C ASP A 486 17.86 -15.87 22.22
N LEU A 487 18.34 -16.54 23.27
CA LEU A 487 17.51 -17.43 24.08
C LEU A 487 16.34 -16.68 24.72
N LEU A 488 16.57 -15.45 25.19
CA LEU A 488 15.52 -14.61 25.73
C LEU A 488 14.44 -14.28 24.68
N ARG A 489 14.84 -14.06 23.43
CA ARG A 489 13.91 -13.81 22.31
C ARG A 489 13.06 -15.04 22.01
N GLU A 490 13.68 -16.23 22.01
CA GLU A 490 12.99 -17.50 21.81
C GLU A 490 11.99 -17.78 22.95
N ILE A 491 12.42 -17.61 24.20
CA ILE A 491 11.53 -17.72 25.38
C ILE A 491 10.36 -16.75 25.27
N LYS A 492 10.61 -15.50 24.88
CA LYS A 492 9.54 -14.51 24.66
C LYS A 492 8.55 -14.97 23.58
N GLN A 493 9.06 -15.52 22.47
CA GLN A 493 8.22 -16.03 21.40
C GLN A 493 7.38 -17.23 21.86
N HIS A 494 7.97 -18.16 22.61
CA HIS A 494 7.26 -19.31 23.15
C HIS A 494 6.18 -18.89 24.16
N LEU A 495 6.50 -17.98 25.08
CA LEU A 495 5.53 -17.43 26.04
C LEU A 495 4.39 -16.69 25.34
N LYS A 496 4.66 -15.99 24.23
CA LYS A 496 3.62 -15.36 23.42
C LYS A 496 2.65 -16.40 22.85
N GLN A 497 3.17 -17.48 22.28
CA GLN A 497 2.34 -18.57 21.75
C GLN A 497 1.50 -19.25 22.85
N GLN A 498 2.10 -19.49 24.02
CA GLN A 498 1.37 -20.03 25.17
C GLN A 498 0.28 -19.06 25.64
N GLN A 499 0.54 -17.75 25.68
CA GLN A 499 -0.45 -16.75 26.05
C GLN A 499 -1.63 -16.72 25.06
N GLU A 500 -1.35 -16.81 23.76
CA GLU A 500 -2.39 -16.88 22.72
C GLU A 500 -3.24 -18.16 22.88
N GLY A 501 -2.59 -19.31 23.10
CA GLY A 501 -3.29 -20.58 23.34
C GLY A 501 -4.16 -20.56 24.59
N LEU A 502 -3.65 -20.03 25.70
CA LEU A 502 -4.42 -19.86 26.95
C LEU A 502 -5.58 -18.89 26.76
N SER A 503 -5.39 -17.78 26.03
CA SER A 503 -6.47 -16.82 25.74
C SER A 503 -7.59 -17.47 24.93
N HIS A 504 -7.25 -18.32 23.97
CA HIS A 504 -8.23 -19.05 23.18
C HIS A 504 -9.00 -20.06 24.03
N LEU A 505 -8.30 -20.83 24.87
CA LEU A 505 -8.92 -21.80 25.78
C LEU A 505 -9.86 -21.11 26.79
N ILE A 506 -9.47 -19.94 27.31
CA ILE A 506 -10.35 -19.12 28.17
C ILE A 506 -11.60 -18.66 27.40
N SER A 507 -11.49 -18.32 26.12
CA SER A 507 -12.66 -17.97 25.30
C SER A 507 -13.61 -19.15 25.17
N ILE A 508 -13.10 -20.32 24.80
CA ILE A 508 -13.91 -21.54 24.66
C ILE A 508 -14.63 -21.86 25.97
N ILE A 509 -13.93 -21.84 27.10
CA ILE A 509 -14.56 -22.12 28.41
C ILE A 509 -15.66 -21.10 28.72
N LYS A 510 -15.49 -19.83 28.36
CA LYS A 510 -16.54 -18.82 28.57
C LYS A 510 -17.75 -19.08 27.69
N ASP A 511 -17.53 -19.39 26.42
CA ASP A 511 -18.60 -19.72 25.47
C ASP A 511 -19.36 -20.97 25.94
N ASP A 512 -18.63 -22.03 26.33
CA ASP A 512 -19.19 -23.26 26.89
C ASP A 512 -20.00 -22.99 28.18
N LEU A 513 -19.53 -22.08 29.05
CA LEU A 513 -20.25 -21.69 30.26
C LEU A 513 -21.55 -20.94 29.95
N GLU A 514 -21.59 -20.11 28.91
CA GLU A 514 -22.82 -19.46 28.46
C GLU A 514 -23.80 -20.49 27.84
N ASP A 515 -23.29 -21.45 27.06
CA ASP A 515 -24.10 -22.55 26.53
C ASP A 515 -24.69 -23.43 27.64
N ILE A 516 -23.92 -23.74 28.69
CA ILE A 516 -24.41 -24.48 29.85
C ILE A 516 -25.53 -23.70 30.55
N LYS A 517 -25.40 -22.39 30.74
CA LYS A 517 -26.46 -21.55 31.32
C LYS A 517 -27.72 -21.56 30.47
N LEU A 518 -27.58 -21.53 29.14
CA LEU A 518 -28.70 -21.63 28.21
C LEU A 518 -29.43 -22.97 28.36
N ILE A 519 -28.67 -24.06 28.45
CA ILE A 519 -29.22 -25.41 28.68
C ILE A 519 -29.92 -25.48 30.03
N GLU A 520 -29.31 -24.97 31.10
CA GLU A 520 -29.91 -24.92 32.44
C GLU A 520 -31.23 -24.14 32.43
N HIS A 521 -31.27 -23.00 31.73
CA HIS A 521 -32.47 -22.20 31.59
C HIS A 521 -33.57 -22.96 30.82
N GLY A 522 -33.25 -23.57 29.68
CA GLY A 522 -34.19 -24.37 28.90
C GLY A 522 -34.70 -25.59 29.66
N LEU A 523 -33.86 -26.23 30.48
CA LEU A 523 -34.27 -27.34 31.34
C LEU A 523 -35.23 -26.87 32.44
N ASN A 524 -34.95 -25.74 33.09
CA ASN A 524 -35.84 -25.15 34.10
C ASN A 524 -37.19 -24.70 33.53
N GLU A 525 -37.24 -24.21 32.29
CA GLU A 525 -38.51 -23.90 31.59
C GLU A 525 -39.27 -25.16 31.15
N SER A 526 -38.56 -26.25 30.86
CA SER A 526 -39.15 -27.52 30.41
C SER A 526 -39.70 -28.42 31.52
N ILE A 527 -39.62 -28.01 32.79
CA ILE A 527 -40.30 -28.69 33.91
C ILE A 527 -41.71 -28.09 34.04
N PRO A 528 -42.77 -28.71 33.46
CA PRO A 528 -44.12 -28.34 33.85
C PRO A 528 -44.29 -28.67 35.33
N ILE A 529 -44.75 -27.70 36.11
CA ILE A 529 -45.27 -27.91 37.45
C ILE A 529 -46.42 -28.92 37.33
N ARG A 530 -46.11 -30.22 37.42
CA ARG A 530 -47.11 -31.28 37.64
C ARG A 530 -47.45 -31.30 39.12
N GLY A 531 -47.99 -30.18 39.59
CA GLY A 531 -48.54 -29.99 40.92
C GLY A 531 -50.01 -29.64 40.79
N GLY A 532 -50.83 -30.64 40.49
CA GLY A 532 -52.27 -30.47 40.41
C GLY A 532 -52.94 -31.74 39.92
N VAL A 533 -53.85 -32.25 40.76
CA VAL A 533 -54.69 -33.45 40.59
C VAL A 533 -53.98 -34.76 40.96
N PHE A 534 -54.14 -35.18 42.21
CA PHE A 534 -55.04 -36.29 42.58
C PHE A 534 -55.45 -36.16 44.06
N SER A 535 -56.68 -36.59 44.33
CA SER A 535 -57.56 -36.50 45.50
C SER A 535 -56.98 -36.50 46.90
#